data_AF-A0A229G1I5-F1
#
_entry.id   AF-A0A229G1I5-F1
#
_cell.length_a   1.000
_cell.length_b   1.000
_cell.length_c   1.000
_cell.angle_alpha   90.00
_cell.angle_beta   90.00
_cell.angle_gamma   90.00
#
_symmetry.space_group_name_H-M   'P 1'
#
loop_
_entity.id
_entity.type
_entity.pdbx_description
1 polymer ?
#
loop_
_entity_poly.entity_id
_entity_poly.type
_entity_poly.pdbx_seq_one_letter_code
_entity_poly.pdbx_strand_id
1 'polypeptide(L)'
;MDDDAKKKITLLLEELLNATCSESRQMEINLELNKLSPDPFWSDYIFWSEEYVNEDLSINYEKFFDKISEYPNSQEYKTKSRLLELAERLIIRDFSEISEVDIVNEINELSPNISWTNYLFVDKTCLKNDGSIDKKQFLNKIFKESWNENFR
;
A
#
# COMPACT_ATOMS: atom_id res chain seq x y z
N MET A 1 -8.73 2.64 -13.37
CA MET A 1 -7.56 3.54 -13.50
C MET A 1 -7.71 4.33 -14.78
N ASP A 2 -7.44 5.63 -14.77
CA ASP A 2 -7.52 6.46 -15.98
C ASP A 2 -6.35 6.22 -16.95
N ASP A 3 -6.53 6.65 -18.19
CA ASP A 3 -5.60 6.38 -19.28
C ASP A 3 -4.26 7.15 -19.14
N ASP A 4 -4.27 8.31 -18.49
CA ASP A 4 -3.06 9.09 -18.24
C ASP A 4 -2.16 8.38 -17.21
N ALA A 5 -2.75 7.84 -16.14
CA ALA A 5 -2.05 7.03 -15.15
C ALA A 5 -1.47 5.75 -15.79
N LYS A 6 -2.26 5.04 -16.62
CA LYS A 6 -1.78 3.88 -17.38
C LYS A 6 -0.57 4.23 -18.24
N LYS A 7 -0.67 5.29 -19.05
CA LYS A 7 0.41 5.75 -19.91
C LYS A 7 1.67 6.10 -19.13
N LYS A 8 1.53 6.78 -17.98
CA LYS A 8 2.66 7.14 -17.14
C LYS A 8 3.33 5.91 -16.53
N ILE A 9 2.55 4.93 -16.05
CA ILE A 9 3.09 3.67 -15.52
C ILE A 9 3.84 2.90 -16.61
N THR A 10 3.29 2.80 -17.82
CA THR A 10 3.96 2.15 -18.96
C THR A 10 5.34 2.76 -19.21
N LEU A 11 5.43 4.08 -19.36
CA LEU A 11 6.69 4.78 -19.61
C LEU A 11 7.72 4.55 -18.49
N LEU A 12 7.27 4.59 -17.23
CA LEU A 12 8.13 4.36 -16.07
C LEU A 12 8.67 2.93 -16.01
N LEU A 13 7.84 1.93 -16.35
CA LEU A 13 8.25 0.52 -16.38
C LEU A 13 9.21 0.25 -17.55
N GLU A 14 8.97 0.82 -18.72
CA GLU A 14 9.90 0.74 -19.86
C GLU A 14 11.25 1.37 -19.53
N GLU A 15 11.25 2.52 -18.83
CA GLU A 15 12.48 3.16 -18.34
C GLU A 15 13.19 2.29 -17.29
N LEU A 16 12.45 1.70 -16.36
CA LEU A 16 12.98 0.85 -15.29
C LEU A 16 13.64 -0.43 -15.83
N LEU A 17 13.04 -1.05 -16.84
CA LEU A 17 13.56 -2.26 -17.47
C LEU A 17 14.70 -2.00 -18.46
N ASN A 18 14.99 -0.74 -18.79
CA ASN A 18 16.10 -0.39 -19.64
C ASN A 18 17.44 -0.52 -18.89
N ALA A 19 18.37 -1.29 -19.45
CA ALA A 19 19.66 -1.62 -18.86
C ALA A 19 20.57 -0.41 -18.53
N THR A 20 20.26 0.79 -19.03
CA THR A 20 21.02 2.02 -18.75
C THR A 20 20.49 2.86 -17.60
N CYS A 21 19.41 2.43 -16.92
CA CYS A 21 18.82 3.19 -15.82
C CYS A 21 19.68 3.13 -14.54
N SER A 22 20.08 4.29 -14.00
CA SER A 22 20.89 4.36 -12.78
C SER A 22 20.08 3.95 -11.54
N GLU A 23 20.73 3.37 -10.53
CA GLU A 23 20.07 2.95 -9.28
C GLU A 23 19.27 4.08 -8.62
N SER A 24 19.82 5.30 -8.57
CA SER A 24 19.11 6.48 -8.07
C SER A 24 17.80 6.74 -8.82
N ARG A 25 17.81 6.57 -10.15
CA ARG A 25 16.63 6.76 -10.99
C ARG A 25 15.64 5.61 -10.83
N GLN A 26 16.11 4.38 -10.68
CA GLN A 26 15.26 3.23 -10.37
C GLN A 26 14.50 3.45 -9.04
N MET A 27 15.17 4.00 -8.02
CA MET A 27 14.53 4.34 -6.75
C MET A 27 13.45 5.43 -6.90
N GLU A 28 13.71 6.48 -7.69
CA GLU A 28 12.70 7.50 -8.01
C GLU A 28 11.49 6.89 -8.76
N ILE A 29 11.75 6.07 -9.77
CA ILE A 29 10.70 5.39 -10.53
C ILE A 29 9.85 4.51 -9.61
N ASN A 30 10.47 3.71 -8.74
CA ASN A 30 9.76 2.88 -7.78
C ASN A 30 8.87 3.71 -6.85
N LEU A 31 9.34 4.86 -6.38
CA LEU A 31 8.52 5.77 -5.57
C LEU A 31 7.36 6.39 -6.35
N GLU A 32 7.53 6.67 -7.65
CA GLU A 32 6.44 7.16 -8.50
C GLU A 32 5.42 6.06 -8.82
N LEU A 33 5.87 4.85 -9.16
CA LEU A 33 5.00 3.71 -9.41
C LEU A 33 4.17 3.34 -8.17
N ASN A 34 4.78 3.36 -6.99
CA ASN A 34 4.06 3.16 -5.71
C ASN A 34 2.98 4.20 -5.42
N LYS A 35 3.04 5.39 -6.04
CA LYS A 35 2.00 6.43 -5.91
C LYS A 35 0.90 6.28 -6.96
N LEU A 36 1.26 5.81 -8.15
CA LEU A 36 0.34 5.68 -9.29
C LEU A 36 -0.45 4.37 -9.25
N SER A 37 0.20 3.28 -8.83
CA SER A 37 -0.43 1.97 -8.77
C SER A 37 -1.43 1.90 -7.62
N PRO A 38 -2.67 1.43 -7.88
CA PRO A 38 -3.61 1.11 -6.80
C PRO A 38 -3.16 -0.10 -5.98
N ASP A 39 -2.38 -1.01 -6.56
CA ASP A 39 -1.87 -2.22 -5.91
C ASP A 39 -0.42 -2.02 -5.46
N PRO A 40 -0.11 -2.17 -4.16
CA PRO A 40 1.24 -2.04 -3.63
C PRO A 40 2.19 -3.18 -4.06
N PHE A 41 1.65 -4.31 -4.52
CA PHE A 41 2.41 -5.49 -4.95
C PHE A 41 2.67 -5.52 -6.45
N TRP A 42 2.48 -4.40 -7.15
CA TRP A 42 2.67 -4.31 -8.61
C TRP A 42 4.03 -4.84 -9.07
N SER A 43 5.08 -4.66 -8.26
CA SER A 43 6.44 -5.11 -8.59
C SER A 43 6.53 -6.62 -8.68
N ASP A 44 5.74 -7.35 -7.89
CA ASP A 44 5.79 -8.80 -7.84
C ASP A 44 5.24 -9.43 -9.12
N TYR A 45 4.24 -8.77 -9.71
CA TYR A 45 3.69 -9.17 -10.99
C TYR A 45 4.69 -9.02 -12.14
N ILE A 46 5.64 -8.08 -12.04
CA ILE A 46 6.62 -7.80 -13.10
C ILE A 46 7.93 -8.59 -12.88
N PHE A 47 8.43 -8.65 -11.66
CA PHE A 47 9.76 -9.20 -11.36
C PHE A 47 9.74 -10.63 -10.84
N TRP A 48 8.60 -11.09 -10.32
CA TRP A 48 8.48 -12.39 -9.65
C TRP A 48 7.41 -13.31 -10.26
N SER A 49 6.81 -12.91 -11.39
CA SER A 49 5.79 -13.69 -12.10
C SER A 49 6.02 -13.67 -13.61
N GLU A 50 5.81 -14.81 -14.26
CA GLU A 50 5.79 -14.94 -15.72
C GLU A 50 4.39 -14.66 -16.32
N GLU A 51 3.35 -14.56 -15.49
CA GLU A 51 1.94 -14.43 -15.93
C GLU A 51 1.66 -13.12 -16.69
N TYR A 52 2.40 -12.06 -16.35
CA TYR A 52 2.21 -10.69 -16.86
C TYR A 52 3.27 -10.32 -17.89
N VAL A 53 4.01 -11.29 -18.40
CA VAL A 53 5.08 -11.13 -19.38
C VAL A 53 4.75 -11.97 -20.61
N ASN A 54 4.91 -11.38 -21.79
CA ASN A 54 4.72 -12.07 -23.07
C ASN A 54 5.92 -12.97 -23.39
N GLU A 55 5.80 -13.82 -24.41
CA GLU A 55 6.87 -14.74 -24.83
C GLU A 55 8.17 -14.02 -25.25
N ASP A 56 8.07 -12.77 -25.70
CA ASP A 56 9.21 -11.93 -26.08
C ASP A 56 9.84 -11.16 -24.91
N LEU A 57 9.44 -11.49 -23.68
CA LEU A 57 9.84 -10.83 -22.42
C LEU A 57 9.32 -9.39 -22.25
N SER A 58 8.45 -8.90 -23.14
CA SER A 58 7.75 -7.63 -22.93
C SER A 58 6.62 -7.78 -21.91
N ILE A 59 6.30 -6.69 -21.19
CA ILE A 59 5.18 -6.70 -20.25
C ILE A 59 3.85 -6.78 -21.02
N ASN A 60 2.95 -7.66 -20.57
CA ASN A 60 1.56 -7.65 -20.98
C ASN A 60 0.78 -6.59 -20.18
N TYR A 61 0.83 -5.33 -20.66
CA TYR A 61 0.24 -4.19 -19.95
C TYR A 61 -1.27 -4.31 -19.75
N GLU A 62 -2.00 -4.96 -20.65
CA GLU A 62 -3.44 -5.17 -20.50
C GLU A 62 -3.74 -6.02 -19.26
N LYS A 63 -3.15 -7.24 -19.20
CA LYS A 63 -3.30 -8.12 -18.02
C LYS A 63 -2.78 -7.49 -16.75
N PHE A 64 -1.64 -6.79 -16.82
CA PHE A 64 -1.05 -6.12 -15.66
C PHE A 64 -1.98 -5.03 -15.11
N PHE A 65 -2.55 -4.18 -15.98
CA PHE A 65 -3.44 -3.12 -15.54
C PHE A 65 -4.77 -3.63 -15.02
N ASP A 66 -5.30 -4.69 -15.62
CA ASP A 66 -6.49 -5.37 -15.09
C ASP A 66 -6.19 -5.87 -13.67
N LYS A 67 -5.05 -6.55 -13.49
CA LYS A 67 -4.70 -7.13 -12.19
C LYS A 67 -4.56 -6.10 -11.08
N ILE A 68 -3.74 -5.07 -11.28
CA ILE A 68 -3.55 -4.05 -10.22
C ILE A 68 -4.87 -3.30 -9.95
N SER A 69 -5.75 -3.15 -10.94
CA SER A 69 -7.06 -2.51 -10.77
C SER A 69 -8.05 -3.34 -9.96
N GLU A 70 -7.81 -4.63 -9.77
CA GLU A 70 -8.62 -5.49 -8.88
C GLU A 70 -8.35 -5.23 -7.40
N TYR A 71 -7.13 -4.78 -7.06
CA TYR A 71 -6.68 -4.68 -5.67
C TYR A 71 -7.61 -3.85 -4.76
N PRO A 72 -8.16 -2.70 -5.17
CA PRO A 72 -9.14 -1.95 -4.36
C PRO A 72 -10.40 -2.74 -3.99
N ASN A 73 -10.74 -3.80 -4.73
CA ASN A 73 -11.87 -4.68 -4.44
C ASN A 73 -11.48 -5.91 -3.60
N SER A 74 -10.20 -6.13 -3.37
CA SER A 74 -9.67 -7.26 -2.60
C SER A 74 -10.09 -7.18 -1.13
N GLN A 75 -10.14 -8.35 -0.48
CA GLN A 75 -10.42 -8.42 0.95
C GLN A 75 -9.31 -7.72 1.76
N GLU A 76 -8.05 -7.84 1.32
CA GLU A 76 -6.91 -7.22 1.97
C GLU A 76 -7.04 -5.69 2.01
N TYR A 77 -7.33 -5.06 0.86
CA TYR A 77 -7.54 -3.62 0.79
C TYR A 77 -8.71 -3.17 1.67
N LYS A 78 -9.83 -3.91 1.65
CA LYS A 78 -11.01 -3.62 2.48
C LYS A 78 -10.68 -3.68 3.97
N THR A 79 -9.96 -4.73 4.40
CA THR A 79 -9.54 -4.89 5.80
C THR A 79 -8.60 -3.75 6.24
N LYS A 80 -7.56 -3.45 5.43
CA LYS A 80 -6.61 -2.35 5.73
C LYS A 80 -7.29 -1.00 5.77
N SER A 81 -8.19 -0.72 4.81
CA SER A 81 -8.95 0.53 4.74
C SER A 81 -9.89 0.70 5.93
N ARG A 82 -10.62 -0.36 6.32
CA ARG A 82 -11.51 -0.34 7.48
C ARG A 82 -10.73 -0.13 8.78
N LEU A 83 -9.61 -0.81 8.95
CA LEU A 83 -8.74 -0.65 10.12
C LEU A 83 -8.21 0.79 10.25
N LEU A 84 -7.84 1.44 9.14
CA LEU A 84 -7.44 2.84 9.13
C LEU A 84 -8.59 3.79 9.49
N GLU A 85 -9.78 3.56 8.94
CA GLU A 85 -10.98 4.36 9.25
C GLU A 85 -11.30 4.32 10.74
N LEU A 86 -11.34 3.12 11.32
CA LEU A 86 -11.60 2.89 12.74
C LEU A 86 -10.54 3.55 13.63
N ALA A 87 -9.27 3.40 13.28
CA ALA A 87 -8.17 4.03 14.01
C ALA A 87 -8.28 5.57 13.97
N GLU A 88 -8.59 6.15 12.80
CA GLU A 88 -8.75 7.60 12.65
C GLU A 88 -9.90 8.11 13.53
N ARG A 89 -11.04 7.40 13.56
CA ARG A 89 -12.18 7.74 14.43
C ARG A 89 -11.79 7.77 15.91
N LEU A 90 -10.94 6.85 16.38
CA LEU A 90 -10.42 6.89 17.75
C LEU A 90 -9.52 8.12 18.00
N ILE A 91 -8.68 8.49 17.03
CA ILE A 91 -7.78 9.65 17.16
C ILE A 91 -8.57 10.96 17.25
N ILE A 92 -9.56 11.15 16.36
CA ILE A 92 -10.39 12.36 16.34
C ILE A 92 -11.56 12.30 17.33
N ARG A 93 -11.74 11.17 18.02
CA ARG A 93 -12.83 10.88 18.97
C ARG A 93 -14.22 11.03 18.35
N ASP A 94 -14.38 10.56 17.12
CA ASP A 94 -15.68 10.52 16.43
C ASP A 94 -16.38 9.18 16.68
N PHE A 95 -17.43 9.23 17.51
CA PHE A 95 -18.25 8.09 17.91
C PHE A 95 -19.73 8.27 17.52
N SER A 96 -19.99 9.09 16.50
CA SER A 96 -21.35 9.42 16.08
C SER A 96 -22.10 8.24 15.45
N GLU A 97 -21.38 7.33 14.76
CA GLU A 97 -21.96 6.19 14.03
C GLU A 97 -21.69 4.83 14.69
N ILE A 98 -20.60 4.72 15.46
CA ILE A 98 -20.14 3.48 16.08
C ILE A 98 -19.52 3.81 17.45
N SER A 99 -19.77 2.98 18.46
CA SER A 99 -19.26 3.23 19.81
C SER A 99 -17.75 2.98 19.91
N GLU A 100 -17.08 3.65 20.86
CA GLU A 100 -15.65 3.43 21.11
C GLU A 100 -15.32 1.95 21.37
N VAL A 101 -16.17 1.26 22.14
CA VAL A 101 -16.00 -0.15 22.48
C VAL A 101 -16.11 -1.03 21.22
N ASP A 102 -17.11 -0.76 20.37
CA ASP A 102 -17.29 -1.51 19.12
C ASP A 102 -16.14 -1.27 18.14
N ILE A 103 -15.64 -0.03 18.05
CA ILE A 103 -14.43 0.29 17.26
C ILE A 103 -13.24 -0.53 17.76
N VAL A 104 -12.97 -0.54 19.08
CA VAL A 104 -11.85 -1.27 19.67
C VAL A 104 -11.97 -2.78 19.40
N ASN A 105 -13.17 -3.34 19.54
CA ASN A 105 -13.43 -4.75 19.27
C ASN A 105 -13.20 -5.08 17.80
N GLU A 106 -13.73 -4.27 16.88
CA GLU A 106 -13.57 -4.50 15.44
C GLU A 106 -12.11 -4.39 15.00
N ILE A 107 -11.34 -3.42 15.53
CA ILE A 107 -9.89 -3.36 15.26
C ILE A 107 -9.19 -4.63 15.78
N ASN A 108 -9.55 -5.15 16.95
CA ASN A 108 -8.96 -6.38 17.49
C ASN A 108 -9.27 -7.61 16.63
N GLU A 109 -10.42 -7.64 15.96
CA GLU A 109 -10.78 -8.72 15.03
C GLU A 109 -10.05 -8.60 13.69
N LEU A 110 -9.91 -7.37 13.17
CA LEU A 110 -9.26 -7.11 11.88
C LEU A 110 -7.73 -7.12 11.96
N SER A 111 -7.18 -6.76 13.11
CA SER A 111 -5.74 -6.59 13.30
C SER A 111 -5.06 -7.91 13.66
N PRO A 112 -4.06 -8.37 12.88
CA PRO A 112 -3.22 -9.48 13.30
C PRO A 112 -2.31 -9.14 14.49
N ASN A 113 -2.25 -7.87 14.91
CA ASN A 113 -1.40 -7.41 16.02
C ASN A 113 -2.21 -6.53 16.99
N ILE A 114 -2.49 -7.08 18.18
CA ILE A 114 -3.22 -6.41 19.26
C ILE A 114 -2.46 -5.25 19.91
N SER A 115 -1.18 -5.05 19.57
CA SER A 115 -0.36 -3.94 20.10
C SER A 115 -0.64 -2.61 19.42
N TRP A 116 -1.64 -2.54 18.54
CA TRP A 116 -2.03 -1.34 17.81
C TRP A 116 -2.33 -0.14 18.73
N THR A 117 -2.88 -0.40 19.92
CA THR A 117 -3.14 0.61 20.95
C THR A 117 -1.85 1.28 21.43
N ASN A 118 -0.77 0.52 21.60
CA ASN A 118 0.54 1.07 21.97
C ASN A 118 1.07 2.01 20.89
N TYR A 119 0.94 1.61 19.62
CA TYR A 119 1.46 2.39 18.49
C TYR A 119 0.77 3.75 18.32
N LEU A 120 -0.52 3.84 18.70
CA LEU A 120 -1.32 5.05 18.55
C LEU A 120 -1.39 5.90 19.82
N PHE A 121 -1.50 5.29 21.01
CA PHE A 121 -1.84 6.02 22.24
C PHE A 121 -0.71 6.07 23.28
N VAL A 122 0.14 5.05 23.33
CA VAL A 122 1.21 4.94 24.34
C VAL A 122 2.50 5.52 23.79
N ASP A 123 3.09 4.84 22.81
CA ASP A 123 4.37 5.21 22.22
C ASP A 123 4.20 6.24 21.10
N LYS A 124 2.98 6.32 20.54
CA LYS A 124 2.59 7.26 19.45
C LYS A 124 3.51 7.20 18.24
N THR A 125 4.19 6.07 18.04
CA THR A 125 5.13 5.87 16.95
C THR A 125 4.50 5.89 15.57
N CYS A 126 3.17 5.82 15.48
CA CYS A 126 2.42 5.85 14.22
C CYS A 126 1.64 7.16 14.03
N LEU A 127 1.95 8.21 14.80
CA LEU A 127 1.38 9.53 14.62
C LEU A 127 2.40 10.46 13.98
N LYS A 128 1.92 11.32 13.08
CA LYS A 128 2.68 12.45 12.55
C LYS A 128 2.75 13.57 13.58
N ASN A 129 3.59 14.57 13.30
CA ASN A 129 3.76 15.74 14.18
C ASN A 129 2.47 16.55 14.40
N ASP A 130 1.51 16.47 13.47
CA ASP A 130 0.19 17.10 13.57
C ASP A 130 -0.84 16.27 14.36
N GLY A 131 -0.45 15.07 14.83
CA GLY A 131 -1.31 14.15 15.56
C GLY A 131 -2.14 13.22 14.68
N SER A 132 -2.12 13.37 13.35
CA SER A 132 -2.79 12.45 12.42
C SER A 132 -2.03 11.13 12.28
N ILE A 133 -2.72 10.08 11.83
CA ILE A 133 -2.09 8.76 11.67
C ILE A 133 -1.12 8.77 10.47
N ASP A 134 0.11 8.30 10.70
CA ASP A 134 0.97 7.81 9.62
C ASP A 134 0.46 6.44 9.15
N LYS A 135 -0.41 6.48 8.15
CA LYS A 135 -1.11 5.30 7.61
C LYS A 135 -0.14 4.20 7.19
N LYS A 136 0.97 4.56 6.54
CA LYS A 136 1.97 3.58 6.06
C LYS A 136 2.65 2.93 7.26
N GLN A 137 3.18 3.74 8.18
CA GLN A 137 3.88 3.21 9.34
C GLN A 137 2.97 2.36 10.24
N PHE A 138 1.71 2.77 10.38
CA PHE A 138 0.71 2.02 11.14
C PHE A 138 0.46 0.64 10.52
N LEU A 139 0.09 0.58 9.24
CA LEU A 139 -0.15 -0.70 8.56
C LEU A 139 1.09 -1.61 8.60
N ASN A 140 2.29 -1.06 8.42
CA ASN A 140 3.53 -1.83 8.49
C ASN A 140 3.74 -2.50 9.85
N LYS A 141 3.50 -1.78 10.95
CA LYS A 141 3.62 -2.36 12.31
C LYS A 141 2.54 -3.40 12.59
N ILE A 142 1.33 -3.19 12.07
CA ILE A 142 0.20 -4.11 12.26
C ILE A 142 0.44 -5.42 11.51
N PHE A 143 0.63 -5.32 10.19
CA PHE A 143 0.75 -6.49 9.32
C PHE A 143 2.16 -7.07 9.28
N LYS A 144 3.13 -6.45 9.99
CA LYS A 144 4.56 -6.75 9.92
C LYS A 144 5.09 -6.72 8.48
N GLU A 145 4.42 -5.95 7.63
CA GLU A 145 4.85 -5.70 6.27
C GLU A 145 6.02 -4.73 6.33
N SER A 146 7.23 -5.26 6.20
CA SER A 146 8.38 -4.44 5.83
C SER A 146 8.14 -3.97 4.40
N TRP A 147 7.51 -2.81 4.23
CA TRP A 147 7.50 -2.14 2.93
C TRP A 147 8.94 -1.78 2.56
N ASN A 148 9.63 -2.69 1.88
CA ASN A 148 10.94 -2.52 1.25
C ASN A 148 11.85 -1.47 1.93
N GLU A 149 12.07 -1.61 3.25
CA GLU A 149 13.16 -0.92 3.95
C GLU A 149 14.50 -1.66 3.77
N ASN A 150 14.50 -2.75 3.00
CA ASN A 150 15.69 -3.56 2.70
C ASN A 150 16.36 -3.17 1.37
N PHE A 151 16.53 -1.88 1.12
CA PHE A 151 17.61 -1.40 0.25
C PHE A 151 18.47 -0.44 1.08
N ARG A 152 19.44 -1.04 1.77
CA ARG A 152 20.60 -0.38 2.38
C ARG A 152 21.86 -1.05 1.86
#